data_AF-A1SFI2-F1
#
_entry.id   AF-A1SFI2-F1
#
_cell.length_a   1.000
_cell.length_b   1.000
_cell.length_c   1.000
_cell.angle_alpha   90.00
_cell.angle_beta   90.00
_cell.angle_gamma   90.00
#
_symmetry.space_group_name_H-M   'P 1'
#
loop_
_entity.id
_entity.type
_entity.pdbx_description
1 polymer ?
#
loop_
_entity_poly.entity_id
_entity_poly.type
_entity_poly.pdbx_seq_one_letter_code
_entity_poly.pdbx_strand_id
1 'polypeptide(L)'
;MSRAAFGQTYRLEIMLAVAEAEDGLVTLTDLARSLELSTSNVQVALKSLVATGLLSELPKGDNRRRYLLRNPSPAWDWARQMLDQVSVVPADR
;
A
#
# COMPACT_ATOMS: atom_id res chain seq x y z
N MET A 1 -3.16 6.44 -12.88
CA MET A 1 -1.75 6.88 -12.99
C MET A 1 -0.79 5.70 -12.80
N SER A 2 -0.86 4.89 -11.72
CA SER A 2 0.01 3.70 -11.56
C SER A 2 -0.18 2.58 -12.61
N ARG A 3 -1.40 2.43 -13.16
CA ARG A 3 -1.71 1.47 -14.24
C ARG A 3 -0.82 1.63 -15.48
N ALA A 4 -0.53 2.86 -15.90
CA ALA A 4 0.22 3.13 -17.13
C ALA A 4 1.73 2.93 -16.95
N ALA A 5 2.25 3.17 -15.74
CA ALA A 5 3.68 3.07 -15.43
C ALA A 5 4.12 1.68 -14.93
N PHE A 6 3.25 0.93 -14.23
CA PHE A 6 3.67 -0.27 -13.49
C PHE A 6 2.82 -1.52 -13.77
N GLY A 7 1.85 -1.45 -14.70
CA GLY A 7 0.97 -2.57 -15.04
C GLY A 7 0.07 -3.03 -13.90
N GLN A 8 0.01 -2.28 -12.80
CA GLN A 8 -0.72 -2.62 -11.59
C GLN A 8 -1.49 -1.40 -11.10
N THR A 9 -2.81 -1.46 -11.20
CA THR A 9 -3.70 -0.28 -11.17
C THR A 9 -3.69 0.52 -9.87
N TYR A 10 -3.25 -0.06 -8.74
CA TYR A 10 -3.34 0.59 -7.43
C TYR A 10 -2.15 0.31 -6.49
N ARG A 11 -1.09 -0.36 -6.95
CA ARG A 11 -0.06 -0.89 -6.03
C ARG A 11 0.79 0.24 -5.42
N LEU A 12 1.10 1.27 -6.20
CA LEU A 12 1.86 2.42 -5.70
C LEU A 12 1.04 3.19 -4.65
N GLU A 13 -0.24 3.44 -4.93
CA GLU A 13 -1.16 4.12 -4.03
C GLU A 13 -1.31 3.36 -2.70
N ILE A 14 -1.39 2.03 -2.74
CA ILE A 14 -1.45 1.19 -1.54
C ILE A 14 -0.12 1.23 -0.77
N MET A 15 1.03 1.18 -1.45
CA MET A 15 2.33 1.27 -0.78
C MET A 15 2.52 2.62 -0.07
N LEU A 16 2.08 3.71 -0.70
CA LEU A 16 2.12 5.05 -0.10
C LEU A 16 1.21 5.14 1.13
N ALA A 17 -0.03 4.64 1.05
CA ALA A 17 -0.92 4.62 2.21
C ALA A 17 -0.33 3.80 3.38
N VAL A 18 0.38 2.71 3.09
CA VAL A 18 1.12 1.95 4.11
C VAL A 18 2.33 2.74 4.63
N ALA A 19 3.05 3.45 3.77
CA ALA A 19 4.20 4.29 4.13
C ALA A 19 3.82 5.53 4.98
N GLU A 20 2.60 6.01 4.86
CA GLU A 20 2.10 7.17 5.63
C GLU A 20 1.29 6.79 6.88
N ALA A 21 1.11 5.49 7.15
CA ALA A 21 0.52 5.04 8.41
C ALA A 21 1.41 5.43 9.60
N GLU A 22 0.85 6.21 10.53
CA GLU A 22 1.57 6.88 11.63
C GLU A 22 2.33 5.90 12.53
N ASP A 23 1.68 4.82 12.94
CA ASP A 23 2.24 3.74 13.77
C ASP A 23 2.73 2.53 12.95
N GLY A 24 2.64 2.63 11.61
CA GLY A 24 2.94 1.53 10.69
C GLY A 24 1.93 0.38 10.75
N LEU A 25 0.83 0.49 11.49
CA LEU A 25 -0.23 -0.51 11.54
C LEU A 25 -1.31 -0.19 10.51
N VAL A 26 -1.68 -1.19 9.75
CA VAL A 26 -2.74 -1.06 8.74
C VAL A 26 -3.71 -2.22 8.80
N THR A 27 -4.95 -1.98 8.39
CA THR A 27 -5.92 -3.04 8.13
C THR A 27 -6.39 -2.97 6.69
N LEU A 28 -6.84 -4.12 6.17
CA LEU A 28 -7.44 -4.20 4.84
C LEU A 28 -8.61 -3.20 4.68
N THR A 29 -9.45 -3.11 5.70
CA THR A 29 -10.67 -2.29 5.67
C THR A 29 -10.36 -0.80 5.74
N ASP A 30 -9.39 -0.40 6.57
CA ASP A 30 -9.03 1.00 6.72
C ASP A 30 -8.33 1.51 5.45
N LEU A 31 -7.44 0.70 4.86
CA LEU A 31 -6.79 1.03 3.58
C LEU A 31 -7.80 1.12 2.43
N ALA A 32 -8.69 0.13 2.29
CA ALA A 32 -9.73 0.14 1.26
C ALA A 32 -10.63 1.37 1.37
N ARG A 33 -10.99 1.78 2.59
CA ARG A 33 -11.76 3.00 2.84
C ARG A 33 -10.97 4.25 2.49
N SER A 34 -9.71 4.36 2.94
CA SER A 34 -8.88 5.55 2.72
C SER A 34 -8.57 5.82 1.24
N LEU A 35 -8.46 4.75 0.44
CA LEU A 35 -8.11 4.84 -0.98
C LEU A 35 -9.33 4.74 -1.90
N GLU A 36 -10.54 4.62 -1.34
CA GLU A 36 -11.79 4.38 -2.09
C GLU A 36 -11.70 3.18 -3.05
N LEU A 37 -11.03 2.10 -2.60
CA LEU A 37 -10.83 0.88 -3.37
C LEU A 37 -11.67 -0.28 -2.84
N SER A 38 -11.92 -1.27 -3.70
CA SER A 38 -12.47 -2.54 -3.26
C SER A 38 -11.48 -3.27 -2.34
N THR A 39 -12.00 -3.98 -1.35
CA THR A 39 -11.19 -4.84 -0.47
C THR A 39 -10.40 -5.87 -1.26
N SER A 40 -10.94 -6.42 -2.36
CA SER A 40 -10.21 -7.36 -3.22
C SER A 40 -8.96 -6.76 -3.85
N ASN A 41 -9.02 -5.51 -4.34
CA ASN A 41 -7.87 -4.82 -4.93
C ASN A 41 -6.76 -4.60 -3.90
N VAL A 42 -7.14 -4.19 -2.69
CA VAL A 42 -6.19 -3.98 -1.59
C VAL A 42 -5.62 -5.31 -1.10
N GLN A 43 -6.45 -6.35 -0.96
CA GLN A 43 -6.03 -7.66 -0.47
C GLN A 43 -4.95 -8.30 -1.35
N VAL A 44 -5.06 -8.18 -2.67
CA VAL A 44 -4.05 -8.69 -3.61
C VAL A 44 -2.70 -7.98 -3.39
N ALA A 45 -2.70 -6.66 -3.20
CA ALA A 45 -1.48 -5.91 -2.91
C ALA A 45 -0.87 -6.31 -1.56
N LEU A 46 -1.67 -6.34 -0.49
CA LEU A 46 -1.21 -6.69 0.85
C LEU A 46 -0.61 -8.10 0.90
N LYS A 47 -1.21 -9.09 0.22
CA LYS A 47 -0.64 -10.44 0.12
C LYS A 47 0.77 -10.44 -0.49
N SER A 48 1.00 -9.66 -1.54
CA SER A 48 2.35 -9.54 -2.13
C SER A 48 3.34 -8.82 -1.20
N LEU A 49 2.89 -7.81 -0.46
CA LEU A 49 3.74 -7.12 0.53
C LEU A 49 4.10 -8.04 1.71
N VAL A 50 3.18 -8.90 2.14
CA VAL A 50 3.49 -9.93 3.15
C VAL A 50 4.47 -10.96 2.59
N ALA A 51 4.22 -11.47 1.38
CA ALA A 51 5.09 -12.47 0.75
C ALA A 51 6.54 -11.97 0.50
N THR A 52 6.74 -10.65 0.40
CA THR A 52 8.05 -10.02 0.21
C THR A 52 8.68 -9.55 1.53
N GLY A 53 8.03 -9.75 2.66
CA GLY A 53 8.52 -9.33 3.97
C GLY A 53 8.42 -7.82 4.21
N LEU A 54 7.68 -7.07 3.39
CA LEU A 54 7.41 -5.65 3.60
C LEU A 54 6.31 -5.44 4.66
N LEU A 55 5.40 -6.40 4.80
CA LEU A 55 4.39 -6.42 5.87
C LEU A 55 4.49 -7.72 6.67
N SER A 56 4.19 -7.62 7.96
CA SER A 56 4.02 -8.77 8.86
C SER A 56 2.57 -8.90 9.31
N GLU A 57 1.98 -10.10 9.23
CA GLU A 57 0.69 -10.34 9.87
C GLU A 57 0.86 -10.37 11.40
N LEU A 58 0.11 -9.52 12.12
CA LEU A 58 0.07 -9.60 13.58
C LEU A 58 -0.87 -10.71 14.03
N PRO A 59 -0.62 -11.32 15.21
CA PRO A 59 -1.54 -12.26 15.81
C PRO A 59 -2.95 -11.67 15.89
N LYS A 60 -3.97 -12.50 15.63
CA LYS A 60 -5.36 -12.08 15.85
C LYS A 60 -5.56 -11.94 17.36
N GLY A 61 -5.75 -10.73 17.84
CA GLY A 61 -6.27 -10.50 19.20
C GLY A 61 -7.78 -10.77 19.29
N ASP A 62 -8.39 -10.43 20.42
CA ASP A 62 -9.85 -10.53 20.63
C ASP A 62 -10.66 -9.69 19.63
N ASN A 63 -10.05 -8.67 19.04
CA ASN A 63 -10.63 -7.93 17.94
C ASN A 63 -10.57 -8.73 16.63
N ARG A 64 -11.72 -8.86 15.95
CA ARG A 64 -11.84 -9.53 14.63
C ARG A 64 -11.04 -8.85 13.49
N ARG A 65 -10.37 -7.73 13.75
CA ARG A 65 -9.57 -6.99 12.77
C ARG A 65 -8.21 -7.66 12.60
N ARG A 66 -7.83 -7.93 11.36
CA ARG A 66 -6.47 -8.38 11.01
C ARG A 66 -5.60 -7.15 10.78
N TYR A 67 -4.66 -6.93 11.69
CA TYR A 67 -3.64 -5.90 11.56
C TYR A 67 -2.40 -6.45 10.85
N LEU A 68 -1.82 -5.60 10.01
CA LEU A 68 -0.52 -5.82 9.39
C LEU A 68 0.42 -4.73 9.89
N LEU A 69 1.65 -5.11 10.23
CA LEU A 69 2.70 -4.20 10.64
C LEU A 69 3.63 -3.93 9.46
N ARG A 70 3.93 -2.65 9.19
CA ARG A 70 4.96 -2.20 8.27
C ARG A 70 6.35 -2.54 8.79
N ASN A 71 7.08 -3.34 8.02
CA ASN A 71 8.48 -3.62 8.30
C ASN A 71 9.36 -2.50 7.72
N PRO A 72 10.46 -2.11 8.40
CA PRO A 72 11.44 -1.17 7.83
C PRO A 72 12.01 -1.69 6.51
N SER A 73 11.99 -0.85 5.47
CA SER A 73 12.49 -1.21 4.14
C SER A 73 12.71 0.04 3.26
N PRO A 74 13.75 0.06 2.41
CA PRO A 74 13.95 1.13 1.43
C PRO A 74 12.84 1.21 0.36
N ALA A 75 12.00 0.17 0.23
CA ALA A 75 10.88 0.15 -0.71
C ALA A 75 9.86 1.29 -0.45
N TRP A 76 9.74 1.76 0.79
CA TRP A 76 8.82 2.85 1.15
C TRP A 76 9.30 4.19 0.62
N ASP A 77 10.59 4.48 0.76
CA ASP A 77 11.18 5.70 0.23
C ASP A 77 11.19 5.68 -1.30
N TRP A 78 11.43 4.51 -1.90
CA TRP A 78 11.26 4.33 -3.33
C TRP A 78 9.83 4.66 -3.80
N ALA A 79 8.81 4.16 -3.09
CA ALA A 79 7.42 4.46 -3.44
C ALA A 79 7.11 5.97 -3.39
N ARG A 80 7.63 6.68 -2.38
CA ARG A 80 7.52 8.15 -2.29
C ARG A 80 8.19 8.85 -3.47
N GLN A 81 9.42 8.46 -3.79
CA GLN A 81 10.15 9.04 -4.94
C GLN A 81 9.42 8.79 -6.27
N MET A 82 8.78 7.65 -6.44
CA MET A 82 7.99 7.36 -7.64
C MET A 82 6.76 8.27 -7.76
N LEU A 83 6.12 8.64 -6.64
CA LEU A 83 5.01 9.59 -6.66
C LEU A 83 5.46 10.95 -7.20
N ASP A 84 6.61 11.43 -6.73
CA ASP A 84 7.17 12.71 -7.16
C ASP A 84 7.45 12.72 -8.68
N GLN A 85 8.00 11.62 -9.21
CA GLN A 85 8.26 11.50 -10.65
C GLN A 85 6.98 11.47 -11.50
N VAL A 86 5.91 10.85 -11.01
CA VAL A 86 4.60 10.85 -11.70
C VAL A 86 3.98 12.24 -11.73
N SER A 87 4.24 13.08 -10.72
CA SER A 87 3.76 14.47 -10.69
C SER A 87 4.47 15.40 -11.68
N VAL A 88 5.67 15.02 -12.14
CA VAL A 88 6.54 15.84 -13.00
C VAL A 88 6.30 15.59 -14.49
N VAL A 89 5.69 14.47 -14.88
CA VAL A 89 5.34 14.21 -16.28
C VAL A 89 4.04 14.95 -16.62
N PRO A 90 4.04 15.93 -17.55
CA PRO A 90 2.80 16.58 -17.97
C PRO A 90 1.88 15.50 -18.54
N ALA A 91 0.62 15.52 -18.11
CA ALA A 91 -0.42 14.71 -18.71
C ALA A 91 -0.67 15.22 -20.14
N ASP A 92 0.14 14.78 -21.10
CA ASP A 92 -0.17 14.97 -22.51
C ASP A 92 -1.47 14.22 -22.82
N ARG A 93 -2.42 15.02 -23.30
CA ARG A 93 -3.76 14.63 -23.78
C ARG A 93 -3.68 13.93 -25.13
#